data_AF-A0A5B0RDT0-F1
#
_entry.id   AF-A0A5B0RDT0-F1
#
_cell.length_a   1.000
_cell.length_b   1.000
_cell.length_c   1.000
_cell.angle_alpha   90.00
_cell.angle_beta   90.00
_cell.angle_gamma   90.00
#
_symmetry.space_group_name_H-M   'P 1'
#
loop_
_entity.id
_entity.type
_entity.pdbx_description
1 polymer ?
#
loop_
_entity_poly.entity_id
_entity_poly.type
_entity_poly.pdbx_seq_one_letter_code
_entity_poly.pdbx_strand_id
1 'polypeptide(L)'
;MTPKEFMLHFVQSPNSDIAYLRRFWRQPKGVESTMDLVRSIHLELAKSRTGREAWDSFIQEELDNIAGVSYELQQSAEARFNHRTHR
;
A
#
# COMPACT_ATOMS: atom_id res chain seq x y z
N MET A 1 6.53 20.30 -14.38
CA MET A 1 6.24 19.41 -13.25
C MET A 1 4.86 19.75 -12.72
N THR A 2 3.90 18.85 -12.90
CA THR A 2 2.57 18.97 -12.31
C THR A 2 2.60 18.57 -10.82
N PRO A 3 1.60 18.95 -10.01
CA PRO A 3 1.52 18.47 -8.62
C PRO A 3 1.53 16.95 -8.51
N LYS A 4 0.90 16.24 -9.46
CA LYS A 4 0.88 14.77 -9.50
C LYS A 4 2.26 14.17 -9.77
N GLU A 5 2.98 14.74 -10.75
CA GLU A 5 4.36 14.34 -11.05
C GLU A 5 5.29 14.58 -9.86
N PHE A 6 5.15 15.73 -9.19
CA PHE A 6 5.92 16.02 -7.98
C PHE A 6 5.69 14.97 -6.89
N MET A 7 4.43 14.66 -6.57
CA MET A 7 4.10 13.67 -5.54
C MET A 7 4.65 12.29 -5.89
N LEU A 8 4.54 11.88 -7.15
CA LEU A 8 5.08 10.60 -7.62
C LEU A 8 6.61 10.56 -7.47
N HIS A 9 7.31 11.60 -7.95
CA HIS A 9 8.75 11.70 -7.80
C HIS A 9 9.17 11.75 -6.33
N PHE A 10 8.45 12.47 -5.47
CA PHE A 10 8.75 12.53 -4.05
C PHE A 10 8.63 11.14 -3.38
N VAL A 11 7.57 10.39 -3.69
CA VAL A 11 7.34 9.05 -3.12
C VAL A 11 8.35 8.03 -3.64
N GLN A 12 8.75 8.10 -4.91
CA GLN A 12 9.62 7.11 -5.56
C GLN A 12 11.10 7.49 -5.56
N SER A 13 11.46 8.72 -5.19
CA SER A 13 12.84 9.20 -5.34
C SER A 13 13.84 8.34 -4.54
N PRO A 14 14.94 7.90 -5.18
CA PRO A 14 16.04 7.21 -4.51
C PRO A 14 17.01 8.18 -3.81
N ASN A 15 16.83 9.50 -3.96
CA ASN A 15 17.66 10.50 -3.29
C ASN A 15 17.59 10.32 -1.77
N SER A 16 18.76 10.30 -1.10
CA SER A 16 18.89 10.01 0.33
C SER A 16 18.13 10.99 1.23
N ASP A 17 18.13 12.28 0.88
CA ASP A 17 17.49 13.32 1.68
C ASP A 17 15.97 13.20 1.56
N ILE A 18 15.46 12.92 0.35
CA ILE A 18 14.04 12.68 0.12
C ILE A 18 13.59 11.38 0.80
N ALA A 19 14.40 10.31 0.71
CA ALA A 19 14.13 9.05 1.40
C ALA A 19 14.10 9.24 2.93
N TYR A 20 14.99 10.06 3.47
CA TYR A 20 15.02 10.43 4.88
C TYR A 20 13.72 11.13 5.30
N LEU A 21 13.19 12.06 4.50
CA LEU A 21 11.93 12.73 4.79
C LEU A 21 10.72 11.77 4.65
N ARG A 22 10.71 10.94 3.61
CA ARG A 22 9.63 9.96 3.37
C ARG A 22 9.53 8.91 4.48
N ARG A 23 10.62 8.57 5.16
CA ARG A 23 10.59 7.61 6.28
C ARG A 23 9.63 8.02 7.40
N PHE A 24 9.33 9.33 7.54
CA PHE A 24 8.41 9.84 8.54
C PHE A 24 6.95 9.47 8.25
N TRP A 25 6.60 9.23 6.99
CA TRP A 25 5.24 8.86 6.57
C TRP A 25 4.82 7.49 7.12
N ARG A 26 5.77 6.59 7.35
CA ARG A 26 5.53 5.25 7.91
C ARG A 26 5.75 5.15 9.42
N GLN A 27 6.04 6.26 10.10
CA GLN A 27 6.18 6.26 11.57
C GLN A 27 4.79 6.31 12.22
N PRO A 28 4.61 5.79 13.46
CA PRO A 28 3.30 5.77 14.11
C PRO A 28 2.56 7.11 14.11
N LYS A 29 3.28 8.23 14.34
CA LYS A 29 2.70 9.59 14.30
C LYS A 29 2.49 10.14 12.88
N GLY A 30 3.19 9.61 11.89
CA GLY A 30 3.08 10.05 10.50
C GLY A 30 2.01 9.30 9.71
N VAL A 31 1.82 8.01 10.00
CA VAL A 31 0.89 7.11 9.29
C VAL A 31 -0.52 7.68 9.27
N GLU A 32 -1.01 8.24 10.39
CA GLU A 32 -2.34 8.84 10.45
C GLU A 32 -2.51 9.98 9.43
N SER A 33 -1.60 10.96 9.45
CA SER A 33 -1.60 12.09 8.51
C SER A 33 -1.33 11.67 7.06
N THR A 34 -0.54 10.61 6.84
CA THR A 34 -0.34 10.03 5.50
C THR A 34 -1.64 9.40 5.00
N MET A 35 -2.39 8.71 5.85
CA MET A 35 -3.69 8.15 5.48
C MET A 35 -4.74 9.25 5.25
N ASP A 36 -4.68 10.39 5.94
CA ASP A 36 -5.52 11.56 5.61
C ASP A 36 -5.25 12.09 4.19
N LEU A 37 -4.00 12.12 3.77
CA LEU A 37 -3.65 12.49 2.40
C LEU A 37 -4.21 11.49 1.39
N VAL A 38 -4.06 10.18 1.63
CA VAL A 38 -4.62 9.12 0.77
C VAL A 38 -6.15 9.26 0.66
N ARG A 39 -6.84 9.48 1.79
CA ARG A 39 -8.29 9.72 1.82
C ARG A 39 -8.67 10.97 1.03
N SER A 40 -7.90 12.05 1.14
CA SER A 40 -8.16 13.29 0.41
C SER A 40 -8.01 13.10 -1.10
N ILE A 41 -7.01 12.32 -1.54
CA ILE A 41 -6.82 11.95 -2.95
C ILE A 41 -8.03 11.13 -3.43
N HIS A 42 -8.47 10.13 -2.67
CA HIS A 42 -9.66 9.35 -3.00
C HIS A 42 -10.90 10.23 -3.14
N LEU A 43 -11.16 11.13 -2.19
CA LEU A 43 -12.33 12.03 -2.23
C LEU A 43 -12.34 12.91 -3.49
N GLU A 44 -11.16 13.34 -3.96
CA GLU A 44 -11.06 14.08 -5.22
C GLU A 44 -11.40 13.20 -6.44
N LEU A 45 -10.85 11.97 -6.51
CA LEU A 45 -11.15 11.02 -7.57
C LEU A 45 -12.65 10.66 -7.61
N ALA A 46 -13.24 10.48 -6.43
CA ALA A 46 -14.63 10.06 -6.26
C ALA A 46 -15.66 11.06 -6.81
N LYS A 47 -15.24 12.29 -7.14
CA LYS A 47 -16.09 13.29 -7.81
C LYS A 47 -16.48 12.89 -9.24
N SER A 48 -15.76 11.94 -9.86
CA SER A 48 -16.03 11.47 -11.22
C SER A 48 -16.37 9.97 -11.24
N ARG A 49 -17.16 9.52 -12.22
CA ARG A 49 -17.44 8.09 -12.40
C ARG A 49 -16.16 7.29 -12.67
N THR A 50 -15.35 7.75 -13.62
CA THR A 50 -14.08 7.12 -13.97
C THR A 50 -13.12 7.04 -12.77
N GLY A 51 -13.07 8.08 -11.92
CA GLY A 51 -12.24 8.07 -10.73
C GLY A 51 -12.71 7.07 -9.67
N ARG A 52 -14.03 6.90 -9.49
CA ARG A 52 -14.59 5.86 -8.60
C ARG A 52 -14.26 4.45 -9.11
N GLU A 53 -14.51 4.18 -10.39
CA GLU A 53 -14.23 2.87 -11.01
C GLU A 53 -12.74 2.50 -10.91
N ALA A 54 -11.84 3.48 -11.11
CA ALA A 54 -10.40 3.29 -10.96
C ALA A 54 -10.00 3.00 -9.49
N TRP A 55 -10.61 3.70 -8.53
CA TRP A 55 -10.35 3.46 -7.11
C TRP A 55 -10.85 2.09 -6.67
N ASP A 56 -12.06 1.68 -7.08
CA ASP A 56 -12.62 0.38 -6.75
C ASP A 56 -11.75 -0.76 -7.31
N SER A 57 -11.26 -0.60 -8.54
CA SER A 57 -10.34 -1.56 -9.17
C SER A 57 -9.01 -1.65 -8.40
N PHE A 58 -8.45 -0.52 -7.98
CA PHE A 58 -7.24 -0.47 -7.16
C PHE A 58 -7.42 -1.19 -5.81
N ILE A 59 -8.55 -0.95 -5.12
CA ILE A 59 -8.83 -1.61 -3.83
C ILE A 59 -9.02 -3.11 -4.03
N GLN A 60 -9.69 -3.54 -5.10
CA GLN A 60 -9.86 -4.96 -5.40
C GLN A 60 -8.51 -5.65 -5.62
N GLU A 61 -7.61 -5.04 -6.39
CA GLU A 61 -6.25 -5.57 -6.61
C GLU A 61 -5.47 -5.71 -5.29
N GLU A 62 -5.55 -4.71 -4.40
CA GLU A 62 -4.89 -4.77 -3.09
C GLU A 62 -5.48 -5.88 -2.19
N LEU A 63 -6.80 -6.09 -2.22
CA LEU A 63 -7.46 -7.17 -1.47
C LEU A 63 -7.02 -8.54 -1.97
N ASP A 64 -6.93 -8.72 -3.28
CA ASP A 64 -6.48 -9.98 -3.89
C ASP A 64 -5.02 -10.29 -3.51
N ASN A 65 -4.16 -9.26 -3.51
CA ASN A 65 -2.77 -9.39 -3.06
C ASN A 65 -2.67 -9.83 -1.59
N ILE A 66 -3.46 -9.22 -0.69
CA ILE A 66 -3.48 -9.56 0.73
C ILE A 66 -4.00 -10.98 0.97
N ALA A 67 -5.05 -11.38 0.24
CA ALA A 67 -5.62 -12.72 0.33
C ALA A 67 -4.62 -13.79 -0.15
N GLY A 68 -3.92 -13.53 -1.27
CA GLY A 68 -2.86 -14.39 -1.79
C GLY A 68 -1.73 -14.64 -0.79
N VAL A 69 -1.21 -13.56 -0.19
CA VAL A 69 -0.16 -13.65 0.85
C VAL A 69 -0.64 -14.47 2.06
N SER A 70 -1.89 -14.29 2.48
CA SER A 70 -2.45 -15.01 3.63
C SER A 70 -2.53 -16.52 3.36
N TYR A 71 -2.92 -16.91 2.15
CA TYR A 71 -2.98 -18.31 1.74
C TYR A 71 -1.60 -18.97 1.71
N GLU A 72 -0.58 -18.28 1.18
CA GLU A 72 0.81 -18.78 1.15
C GLU A 72 1.40 -18.99 2.54
N LEU A 73 1.14 -18.07 3.47
CA LEU A 73 1.57 -18.19 4.86
C LEU A 73 0.92 -19.38 5.55
N GLN A 74 -0.36 -19.63 5.29
CA GLN A 74 -1.08 -20.77 5.86
C GLN A 74 -0.51 -22.10 5.35
N GLN A 75 -0.31 -22.26 4.04
CA GLN A 75 0.30 -23.47 3.47
C GLN A 75 1.74 -23.69 3.98
N SER A 76 2.51 -22.61 4.13
CA SER A 76 3.87 -22.68 4.67
C SER A 76 3.88 -23.13 6.13
N ALA A 77 2.92 -22.69 6.94
CA ALA A 77 2.78 -23.11 8.34
C ALA A 77 2.38 -24.58 8.45
N GLU A 78 1.42 -25.03 7.63
CA GLU A 78 0.97 -26.42 7.58
C GLU A 78 2.08 -27.38 7.14
N ALA A 79 2.84 -27.02 6.09
CA ALA A 79 3.99 -27.81 5.63
C ALA A 79 5.08 -27.95 6.72
N ARG A 80 5.38 -26.86 7.45
CA ARG A 80 6.35 -26.88 8.55
C ARG A 80 5.88 -27.72 9.73
N PHE A 81 4.57 -27.71 10.03
CA PHE A 81 3.99 -28.52 11.10
C PHE A 81 4.07 -30.02 10.75
N ASN A 82 3.64 -30.40 9.55
CA ASN A 82 3.65 -31.80 9.09
C ASN A 82 5.07 -32.39 9.04
N HIS A 83 6.08 -31.60 8.65
CA HIS A 83 7.47 -32.06 8.67
C HIS A 83 8.01 -32.29 10.10
N ARG A 84 7.47 -31.58 11.10
CA ARG A 84 7.89 -31.69 12.50
C ARG A 84 7.22 -32.84 13.25
N THR A 85 6.02 -33.25 12.83
CA THR A 85 5.25 -34.35 13.44
C THR A 85 5.64 -35.74 12.92
N HIS A 86 6.34 -35.82 11.78
CA HIS A 86 6.79 -37.07 11.17
C HIS A 86 8.27 -37.41 11.43
N ARG A 87 8.92 -36.76 12.42
CA ARG A 87 10.29 -37.04 12.86
C ARG A 87 10.28 -37.59 14.27
#